data_AF-A0A920MZG8-F1
#
_entry.id   AF-A0A920MZG8-F1
#
_cell.length_a   1.000
_cell.length_b   1.000
_cell.length_c   1.000
_cell.angle_alpha   90.00
_cell.angle_beta   90.00
_cell.angle_gamma   90.00
#
_symmetry.space_group_name_H-M   'P 1'
#
loop_
_entity.id
_entity.type
_entity.pdbx_description
1 polymer ?
#
loop_
_entity_poly.entity_id
_entity_poly.type
_entity_poly.pdbx_seq_one_letter_code
_entity_poly.pdbx_strand_id
1 'polypeptide(L)'
;MQPDIQEAGTDYHPQVTLGKPTLPNARLPKGITLDRLNSRKKLTEQFDDALRQPGVTSEFDRVQDGALSLLTSNRIRNSFDVESEKGEVRDKYGRTLFGNSALIARKLVEEGVRFVNVTWDAFWTRPAKIDGTIWDTHQRNFGICRETLLPQYDLTFSG
;
A
#
# COMPACT_ATOMS: atom_id res chain seq x y z
N MET A 1 -44.45 -24.88 23.87
CA MET A 1 -43.77 -25.13 22.58
C MET A 1 -43.50 -23.77 21.96
N GLN A 2 -42.35 -23.18 22.28
CA GLN A 2 -41.74 -22.11 21.48
C GLN A 2 -40.70 -22.82 20.60
N PRO A 3 -40.66 -22.57 19.29
CA PRO A 3 -39.63 -23.16 18.45
C PRO A 3 -38.28 -22.56 18.82
N ASP A 4 -37.30 -23.44 19.07
CA ASP A 4 -35.89 -23.08 19.22
C ASP A 4 -35.45 -22.23 18.04
N ILE A 5 -35.04 -21.00 18.32
CA ILE A 5 -34.28 -20.20 17.37
C ILE A 5 -32.89 -20.83 17.35
N GLN A 6 -32.64 -21.64 16.34
CA GLN A 6 -31.30 -22.12 16.01
C GLN A 6 -30.43 -20.88 15.76
N GLU A 7 -29.57 -20.52 16.72
CA GLU A 7 -28.49 -19.56 16.48
C GLU A 7 -27.64 -20.13 15.33
N ALA A 8 -27.76 -19.54 14.15
CA ALA A 8 -26.84 -19.78 13.06
C ALA A 8 -25.45 -19.37 13.55
N GLY A 9 -24.62 -20.35 13.93
CA GLY A 9 -23.24 -20.11 14.35
C GLY A 9 -22.53 -19.29 13.29
N THR A 10 -22.22 -18.04 13.62
CA THR A 10 -21.44 -17.14 12.78
C THR A 10 -19.97 -17.52 12.93
N ASP A 11 -19.56 -18.62 12.32
CA ASP A 11 -18.18 -19.09 12.43
C ASP A 11 -17.29 -18.15 11.60
N TYR A 12 -16.48 -17.34 12.28
CA TYR A 12 -15.59 -16.35 11.66
C TYR A 12 -14.35 -17.05 11.09
N HIS A 13 -14.17 -16.95 9.77
CA HIS A 13 -13.08 -17.59 9.03
C HIS A 13 -12.27 -16.55 8.24
N PRO A 14 -11.31 -15.87 8.89
CA PRO A 14 -10.51 -14.86 8.20
C PRO A 14 -9.70 -15.51 7.06
N GLN A 15 -9.62 -14.81 5.93
CA GLN A 15 -8.93 -15.30 4.73
C GLN A 15 -7.64 -14.53 4.51
N VAL A 16 -6.63 -15.22 3.98
CA VAL A 16 -5.40 -14.56 3.53
C VAL A 16 -5.73 -13.69 2.31
N THR A 17 -5.44 -12.40 2.38
CA THR A 17 -5.70 -11.53 1.23
C THR A 17 -4.65 -11.74 0.15
N LEU A 18 -5.12 -11.99 -1.06
CA LEU A 18 -4.30 -12.07 -2.25
C LEU A 18 -4.38 -10.74 -3.01
N GLY A 19 -3.24 -10.30 -3.57
CA GLY A 19 -3.20 -9.09 -4.37
C GLY A 19 -1.79 -8.53 -4.51
N LYS A 20 -1.65 -7.56 -5.42
CA LYS A 20 -0.42 -6.81 -5.65
C LYS A 20 -0.73 -5.32 -5.47
N PRO A 21 -0.06 -4.61 -4.55
CA PRO A 21 -0.18 -3.16 -4.47
C PRO A 21 0.28 -2.53 -5.79
N THR A 22 -0.47 -1.56 -6.28
CA THR A 22 -0.09 -0.79 -7.47
C THR A 22 0.00 0.68 -7.10
N LEU A 23 0.94 1.38 -7.72
CA LEU A 23 1.06 2.82 -7.52
C LEU A 23 -0.11 3.52 -8.24
N PRO A 24 -1.04 4.17 -7.51
CA PRO A 24 -2.15 4.88 -8.13
C PRO A 24 -1.62 6.04 -8.97
N ASN A 25 -2.28 6.32 -10.09
CA ASN A 25 -1.89 7.40 -11.00
C ASN A 25 -0.43 7.34 -11.47
N ALA A 26 0.17 6.15 -11.52
CA ALA A 26 1.53 5.93 -12.03
C ALA A 26 1.68 6.20 -13.54
N ARG A 27 0.61 6.63 -14.23
CA ARG A 27 0.62 7.02 -15.64
C ARG A 27 -0.02 8.39 -15.76
N LEU A 28 0.49 9.19 -16.69
CA LEU A 28 -0.14 10.48 -17.01
C LEU A 28 -1.59 10.25 -17.47
N PRO A 29 -2.56 11.06 -17.00
CA PRO A 29 -3.92 11.01 -17.50
C PRO A 29 -3.97 11.21 -19.02
N LYS A 30 -4.98 10.62 -19.68
CA LYS A 30 -5.17 10.79 -21.12
C LYS A 30 -5.22 12.28 -21.49
N GLY A 31 -4.46 12.68 -22.51
CA GLY A 31 -4.38 14.07 -22.98
C GLY A 31 -3.47 15.00 -22.15
N ILE A 32 -2.74 14.47 -21.17
CA ILE A 32 -1.65 15.18 -20.49
C ILE A 32 -0.31 14.71 -21.07
N THR A 33 0.33 15.56 -21.86
CA THR A 33 1.72 15.36 -22.30
C THR A 33 2.69 15.83 -21.21
N LEU A 34 3.94 15.40 -21.31
CA LEU A 34 5.01 15.87 -20.42
C LEU A 34 5.17 17.39 -20.51
N ASP A 35 5.11 17.95 -21.72
CA ASP A 35 5.19 19.40 -21.95
C ASP A 35 4.03 20.14 -21.25
N ARG A 36 2.81 19.60 -21.35
CA ARG A 36 1.64 20.20 -20.68
C ARG A 36 1.75 20.14 -19.16
N LEU A 37 2.30 19.06 -18.61
CA LEU A 37 2.58 18.95 -17.18
C LEU A 37 3.63 19.99 -16.75
N ASN A 38 4.73 20.10 -17.51
CA ASN A 38 5.79 21.07 -17.23
C ASN A 38 5.29 22.52 -17.29
N SER A 39 4.47 22.87 -18.30
CA SER A 39 3.87 24.20 -18.39
C SER A 39 2.96 24.51 -17.20
N ARG A 40 2.19 23.53 -16.72
CA ARG A 40 1.36 23.71 -15.51
C ARG A 40 2.23 23.93 -14.27
N LYS A 41 3.29 23.13 -14.09
CA LYS A 41 4.23 23.31 -12.97
C LYS A 41 4.80 24.73 -12.94
N LYS A 42 5.31 25.20 -14.08
CA LYS A 42 5.89 26.54 -14.21
C LYS A 42 4.88 27.66 -13.95
N LEU A 43 3.63 27.51 -14.40
CA LEU A 43 2.59 28.49 -14.12
C LEU A 43 2.26 28.55 -12.63
N THR A 44 2.18 27.40 -11.96
CA THR A 44 2.00 27.35 -10.50
C THR A 44 3.15 28.02 -9.77
N GLU A 45 4.40 27.70 -10.12
CA GLU A 45 5.60 28.36 -9.57
C GLU A 45 5.56 29.89 -9.73
N GLN A 46 5.12 30.40 -10.88
CA GLN A 46 4.99 31.85 -11.10
C GLN A 46 3.93 32.51 -10.20
N PHE A 47 2.80 31.85 -9.97
CA PHE A 47 1.78 32.36 -9.05
C PHE A 47 2.28 32.32 -7.60
N ASP A 48 2.93 31.23 -7.20
CA ASP A 48 3.46 31.07 -5.85
C ASP A 48 4.55 32.11 -5.58
N ASP A 49 5.43 32.38 -6.54
CA ASP A 49 6.45 33.43 -6.46
C ASP A 49 5.83 34.83 -6.34
N ALA A 50 4.77 35.12 -7.09
CA ALA A 50 4.09 36.42 -7.05
C ALA A 50 3.34 36.66 -5.73
N LEU A 51 2.87 35.59 -5.07
CA LEU A 51 2.15 35.64 -3.79
C LEU A 51 3.07 35.46 -2.58
N ARG A 52 4.36 35.19 -2.79
CA ARG A 52 5.32 34.88 -1.72
C ARG A 52 5.55 36.11 -0.83
N GLN A 53 5.25 35.95 0.46
CA GLN A 53 5.55 36.95 1.48
C GLN A 53 6.99 36.78 2.00
N PRO A 54 7.75 37.86 2.22
CA PRO A 54 9.10 37.78 2.77
C PRO A 54 9.09 37.16 4.17
N GLY A 55 9.95 36.17 4.41
CA GLY A 55 10.11 35.49 5.71
C GLY A 55 9.30 34.20 5.89
N VAL A 56 8.42 33.85 4.95
CA VAL A 56 7.72 32.55 4.95
C VAL A 56 8.50 31.56 4.11
N THR A 57 9.27 30.69 4.75
CA THR A 57 9.81 29.49 4.09
C THR A 57 8.66 28.53 3.81
N SER A 58 8.40 28.27 2.54
CA SER A 58 7.34 27.38 2.10
C SER A 58 7.76 25.91 2.29
N GLU A 59 7.52 25.33 3.47
CA GLU A 59 7.57 23.86 3.62
C GLU A 59 6.70 23.16 2.58
N PHE A 60 5.66 23.85 2.13
CA PHE A 60 4.76 23.43 1.07
C PHE A 60 5.48 23.21 -0.27
N ASP A 61 6.39 24.11 -0.68
CA ASP A 61 7.17 23.98 -1.92
C ASP A 61 8.01 22.70 -1.88
N ARG A 62 8.67 22.43 -0.74
CA ARG A 62 9.46 21.21 -0.53
C ARG A 62 8.60 19.95 -0.64
N VAL A 63 7.39 19.97 -0.05
CA VAL A 63 6.46 18.83 -0.12
C VAL A 63 5.96 18.63 -1.56
N GLN A 64 5.67 19.70 -2.29
CA GLN A 64 5.19 19.67 -3.67
C GLN A 64 6.27 19.13 -4.63
N ASP A 65 7.50 19.64 -4.54
CA ASP A 65 8.62 19.14 -5.34
C ASP A 65 8.91 17.67 -5.01
N GLY A 66 8.85 17.29 -3.74
CA GLY A 66 8.98 15.89 -3.31
C GLY A 66 7.91 14.99 -3.91
N ALA A 67 6.63 15.40 -3.86
CA ALA A 67 5.53 14.65 -4.45
C ALA A 67 5.68 14.50 -5.96
N LEU A 68 6.07 15.57 -6.68
CA LEU A 68 6.27 15.51 -8.11
C LEU A 68 7.45 14.61 -8.49
N SER A 69 8.55 14.67 -7.72
CA SER A 69 9.70 13.79 -7.91
C SER A 69 9.32 12.32 -7.74
N LEU A 70 8.53 11.97 -6.72
CA LEU A 70 8.05 10.60 -6.51
C LEU A 70 7.17 10.11 -7.66
N LEU A 71 6.22 10.93 -8.13
CA LEU A 71 5.30 10.57 -9.21
C LEU A 71 5.99 10.41 -10.57
N THR A 72 7.09 11.13 -10.78
CA THR A 72 7.86 11.12 -12.04
C THR A 72 9.06 10.16 -12.00
N SER A 73 9.41 9.62 -10.83
CA SER A 73 10.55 8.71 -10.68
C SER A 73 10.27 7.33 -11.26
N ASN A 74 11.02 6.96 -12.31
CA ASN A 74 11.00 5.60 -12.87
C ASN A 74 11.47 4.55 -11.85
N ARG A 75 12.41 4.89 -10.98
CA ARG A 75 12.94 3.98 -9.94
C ARG A 75 11.85 3.58 -8.94
N ILE A 76 11.10 4.57 -8.46
CA ILE A 76 9.95 4.33 -7.57
C ILE A 76 8.89 3.52 -8.31
N ARG A 77 8.57 3.86 -9.57
CA ARG A 77 7.61 3.09 -10.36
C ARG A 77 8.01 1.62 -10.54
N ASN A 78 9.29 1.35 -10.80
CA ASN A 78 9.82 0.00 -10.98
C ASN A 78 9.78 -0.81 -9.66
N SER A 79 9.86 -0.14 -8.51
CA SER A 79 9.73 -0.80 -7.21
C SER A 79 8.36 -1.46 -7.01
N PHE A 80 7.30 -0.92 -7.62
CA PHE A 80 5.96 -1.51 -7.60
C PHE A 80 5.78 -2.66 -8.60
N ASP A 81 6.77 -2.92 -9.47
CA ASP A 81 6.70 -4.05 -10.39
C ASP A 81 7.34 -5.32 -9.81
N VAL A 82 6.57 -6.02 -8.97
CA VAL A 82 7.02 -7.29 -8.37
C VAL A 82 7.20 -8.44 -9.38
N GLU A 83 6.65 -8.34 -10.60
CA GLU A 83 6.79 -9.40 -11.60
C GLU A 83 8.19 -9.40 -12.22
N SER A 84 8.93 -8.28 -12.08
CA SER A 84 10.33 -8.18 -12.49
C SER A 84 11.29 -9.00 -11.62
N GLU A 85 10.85 -9.43 -10.44
CA GLU A 85 11.64 -10.25 -9.51
C GLU A 85 11.61 -11.73 -9.88
N LYS A 86 12.69 -12.45 -9.55
CA LYS A 86 12.74 -13.91 -9.73
C LYS A 86 11.62 -14.58 -8.93
N GLY A 87 11.02 -15.63 -9.51
CA GLY A 87 9.95 -16.41 -8.87
C GLY A 87 10.32 -16.90 -7.47
N GLU A 88 11.54 -17.41 -7.29
CA GLU A 88 12.07 -17.87 -6.00
C GLU A 88 12.06 -16.78 -4.91
N VAL A 89 12.40 -15.54 -5.28
CA VAL A 89 12.38 -14.41 -4.33
C VAL A 89 10.94 -14.11 -3.94
N ARG A 90 10.03 -14.08 -4.92
CA ARG A 90 8.61 -13.83 -4.64
C ARG A 90 7.99 -14.91 -3.76
N ASP A 91 8.41 -16.16 -3.95
CA ASP A 91 7.91 -17.29 -3.16
C ASP A 91 8.40 -17.23 -1.71
N LYS A 92 9.60 -16.68 -1.45
CA LYS A 92 10.09 -16.40 -0.09
C LYS A 92 9.26 -15.36 0.65
N TYR A 93 8.87 -14.28 -0.03
CA TYR A 93 7.98 -13.26 0.57
C TYR A 93 6.53 -13.76 0.69
N GLY A 94 6.17 -14.84 0.00
CA GLY A 94 4.79 -15.30 -0.14
C GLY A 94 4.00 -14.50 -1.18
N ARG A 95 3.08 -15.18 -1.88
CA ARG A 95 2.23 -14.57 -2.93
C ARG A 95 0.95 -13.96 -2.37
N THR A 96 1.06 -13.30 -1.22
CA THR A 96 -0.03 -12.61 -0.53
C THR A 96 0.04 -11.10 -0.74
N LEU A 97 -1.01 -10.38 -0.38
CA LEU A 97 -0.99 -8.92 -0.43
C LEU A 97 0.09 -8.35 0.49
N PHE A 98 0.20 -8.87 1.72
CA PHE A 98 1.24 -8.48 2.66
C PHE A 98 2.65 -8.82 2.14
N GLY A 99 2.85 -10.05 1.64
CA GLY A 99 4.13 -10.49 1.08
C GLY A 99 4.59 -9.63 -0.09
N ASN A 100 3.69 -9.35 -1.04
CA ASN A 100 3.97 -8.41 -2.13
C ASN A 100 4.26 -6.98 -1.62
N SER A 101 3.57 -6.53 -0.56
CA SER A 101 3.83 -5.21 0.04
C SER A 101 5.21 -5.13 0.69
N ALA A 102 5.63 -6.17 1.39
CA ALA A 102 6.96 -6.27 1.98
C ALA A 102 8.07 -6.35 0.91
N LEU A 103 7.84 -7.09 -0.19
CA LEU A 103 8.77 -7.13 -1.32
C LEU A 103 8.91 -5.75 -1.99
N ILE A 104 7.80 -5.04 -2.21
CA ILE A 104 7.83 -3.66 -2.71
C ILE A 104 8.60 -2.77 -1.73
N ALA A 105 8.41 -2.93 -0.43
CA ALA A 105 9.13 -2.16 0.58
C ALA A 105 10.64 -2.39 0.52
N ARG A 106 11.10 -3.63 0.34
CA ARG A 106 12.52 -3.92 0.11
C ARG A 106 13.03 -3.15 -1.10
N LYS A 107 12.34 -3.25 -2.25
CA LYS A 107 12.73 -2.56 -3.49
C LYS A 107 12.77 -1.04 -3.30
N LEU A 108 11.82 -0.45 -2.59
CA LEU A 108 11.82 0.98 -2.29
C LEU A 108 13.02 1.39 -1.43
N VAL A 109 13.39 0.58 -0.44
CA VAL A 109 14.59 0.81 0.38
C VAL A 109 15.87 0.70 -0.46
N GLU A 110 15.95 -0.29 -1.35
CA GLU A 110 17.07 -0.46 -2.31
C GLU A 110 17.20 0.76 -3.25
N GLU A 111 16.09 1.40 -3.62
CA GLU A 111 16.05 2.65 -4.40
C GLU A 111 16.30 3.92 -3.57
N GLY A 112 16.58 3.78 -2.26
CA GLY A 112 16.98 4.88 -1.37
C GLY A 112 15.83 5.54 -0.60
N VAL A 113 14.64 4.96 -0.59
CA VAL A 113 13.54 5.46 0.24
C VAL A 113 13.87 5.23 1.71
N ARG A 114 13.96 6.32 2.48
CA ARG A 114 14.41 6.32 3.88
C ARG A 114 13.40 5.75 4.87
N PHE A 115 12.12 5.80 4.53
CA PHE A 115 11.04 5.36 5.39
C PHE A 115 9.94 4.73 4.55
N VAL A 116 9.61 3.48 4.87
CA VAL A 116 8.51 2.74 4.25
C VAL A 116 7.63 2.18 5.36
N ASN A 117 6.33 2.38 5.23
CA ASN A 117 5.35 1.76 6.11
C ASN A 117 4.63 0.66 5.34
N VAL A 118 4.61 -0.55 5.91
CA VAL A 118 3.89 -1.70 5.39
C VAL A 118 2.80 -2.05 6.39
N THR A 119 1.56 -2.09 5.93
CA THR A 119 0.39 -2.33 6.78
C THR A 119 -0.24 -3.67 6.40
N TRP A 120 -0.67 -4.41 7.42
CA TRP A 120 -1.37 -5.67 7.23
C TRP A 120 -2.78 -5.45 6.67
N ASP A 121 -3.23 -6.34 5.81
CA ASP A 121 -4.51 -6.23 5.10
C ASP A 121 -5.74 -6.33 6.01
N ALA A 122 -6.39 -5.19 6.22
CA ALA A 122 -7.69 -5.09 6.88
C ALA A 122 -8.69 -4.46 5.91
N PHE A 123 -9.69 -5.22 5.47
CA PHE A 123 -10.72 -4.71 4.56
C PHE A 123 -12.12 -4.90 5.14
N TRP A 124 -12.90 -3.84 5.00
CA TRP A 124 -14.30 -3.80 5.35
C TRP A 124 -15.12 -4.21 4.13
N THR A 125 -15.69 -5.42 4.16
CA THR A 125 -16.65 -5.88 3.16
C THR A 125 -18.04 -5.40 3.57
N ARG A 126 -18.79 -4.81 2.63
CA ARG A 126 -20.17 -4.41 2.90
C ARG A 126 -21.14 -5.54 2.50
N PRO A 127 -22.11 -5.89 3.37
CA PRO A 127 -22.48 -5.22 4.62
C PRO A 127 -21.54 -5.55 5.78
N ALA A 128 -20.91 -4.50 6.34
CA ALA A 128 -20.19 -4.41 7.62
C ALA A 128 -19.44 -5.61 8.21
N LYS A 129 -18.79 -6.45 7.40
CA LYS A 129 -17.93 -7.54 7.87
C LYS A 129 -16.47 -7.17 7.68
N ILE A 130 -15.65 -7.48 8.66
CA ILE A 130 -14.19 -7.43 8.50
C ILE A 130 -13.80 -8.81 7.98
N ASP A 131 -13.48 -8.92 6.69
CA ASP A 131 -13.11 -10.21 6.05
C ASP A 131 -11.58 -10.37 5.87
N GLY A 132 -10.79 -9.65 6.66
CA GLY A 132 -9.32 -9.70 6.63
C GLY A 132 -8.70 -10.38 7.85
N THR A 133 -7.45 -10.81 7.71
CA THR A 133 -6.64 -11.35 8.81
C THR A 133 -6.07 -10.19 9.63
N ILE A 134 -6.83 -9.63 10.55
CA ILE A 134 -6.32 -8.52 11.38
C ILE A 134 -5.64 -9.05 12.64
N TRP A 135 -4.70 -8.29 13.19
CA TRP A 135 -4.02 -8.64 14.45
C TRP A 135 -4.89 -8.44 15.69
N ASP A 136 -5.99 -7.69 15.55
CA ASP A 136 -6.91 -7.36 16.64
C ASP A 136 -7.99 -8.45 16.86
N THR A 137 -7.55 -9.71 16.96
CA THR A 137 -8.47 -10.83 17.11
C THR A 137 -8.85 -11.05 18.57
N HIS A 138 -10.15 -10.98 18.86
CA HIS A 138 -10.70 -11.20 20.21
C HIS A 138 -11.49 -12.51 20.32
N GLN A 139 -11.85 -13.10 19.18
CA GLN A 139 -12.50 -14.41 19.07
C GLN A 139 -11.55 -15.36 18.33
N ARG A 140 -11.46 -16.63 18.77
CA ARG A 140 -10.59 -17.66 18.18
C ARG A 140 -9.11 -17.24 17.99
N ASN A 141 -8.60 -16.32 18.82
CA ASN A 141 -7.27 -15.72 18.70
C ASN A 141 -6.16 -16.73 18.39
N PHE A 142 -6.03 -17.81 19.19
CA PHE A 142 -4.98 -18.81 18.97
C PHE A 142 -5.11 -19.57 17.65
N GLY A 143 -6.34 -19.87 17.23
CA GLY A 143 -6.61 -20.53 15.95
C GLY A 143 -6.22 -19.61 14.79
N ILE A 144 -6.69 -18.36 14.80
CA ILE A 144 -6.40 -17.38 13.75
C ILE A 144 -4.90 -17.07 13.67
N CYS A 145 -4.23 -16.91 14.81
CA CYS A 145 -2.80 -16.72 14.84
C CYS A 145 -2.06 -17.92 14.23
N ARG A 146 -2.38 -19.14 14.67
CA ARG A 146 -1.70 -20.35 14.22
C ARG A 146 -1.98 -20.70 12.76
N GLU A 147 -3.21 -20.53 12.32
CA GLU A 147 -3.69 -21.03 11.02
C GLU A 147 -3.54 -19.99 9.92
N THR A 148 -3.55 -18.69 10.26
CA THR A 148 -3.63 -17.62 9.24
C THR A 148 -2.58 -16.53 9.38
N LEU A 149 -2.41 -15.90 10.55
CA LEU A 149 -1.51 -14.74 10.70
C LEU A 149 -0.03 -15.14 10.72
N LEU A 150 0.35 -15.98 11.70
CA LEU A 150 1.75 -16.32 11.94
C LEU A 150 2.42 -17.02 10.75
N PRO A 151 1.77 -18.00 10.06
CA PRO A 151 2.41 -18.64 8.92
C PRO A 151 2.80 -17.66 7.80
N GLN A 152 1.95 -16.66 7.52
CA GLN A 152 2.23 -15.66 6.49
C GLN A 152 3.28 -14.64 6.95
N TYR A 153 3.21 -14.26 8.22
CA TYR A 153 4.19 -13.35 8.82
C TYR A 153 5.58 -13.98 8.81
N ASP A 154 5.71 -15.22 9.31
CA ASP A 154 6.98 -15.95 9.40
C ASP A 154 7.59 -16.19 8.02
N LEU A 155 6.76 -16.54 7.02
CA LEU A 155 7.20 -16.66 5.64
C LEU A 155 7.78 -15.34 5.14
N THR A 156 7.01 -14.24 5.25
CA THR A 156 7.43 -12.93 4.76
C THR A 156 8.67 -12.39 5.50
N PHE A 157 8.77 -12.64 6.80
CA PHE A 157 9.84 -12.13 7.65
C PHE A 157 11.17 -12.90 7.48
N SER A 158 11.10 -14.18 7.12
CA SER A 158 12.28 -15.04 6.92
C SER A 158 12.89 -14.94 5.51
N GLY A 159 12.24 -14.22 4.59
CA GLY A 159 12.58 -14.11 3.16
C GLY A 159 13.74 -13.21 2.79
#